data_AF-A0A9Q8ZVI4-F1
#
_entry.id   AF-A0A9Q8ZVI4-F1
#
_cell.length_a   1.000
_cell.length_b   1.000
_cell.length_c   1.000
_cell.angle_alpha   90.00
_cell.angle_beta   90.00
_cell.angle_gamma   90.00
#
_symmetry.space_group_name_H-M   'P 1'
#
loop_
_entity.id
_entity.type
_entity.pdbx_description
1 polymer ?
#
loop_
_entity_poly.entity_id
_entity_poly.type
_entity_poly.pdbx_seq_one_letter_code
_entity_poly.pdbx_strand_id
1 'polypeptide(L)'
;MPSTTKSTGILAMAAILSAGCWAQTAAAQAVFQGAGQASEIDCDGGEAQINGASNTITVNGPCTLLSVQGAGNIVTVDLAAKSTIRVVGSGNRITWQAPEKVRPRVSITGADNRIRRAP
;
A
#
# COMPACT_ATOMS: atom_id res chain seq x y z
N MET A 1 -4.18 -68.97 17.55
CA MET A 1 -2.95 -68.19 17.79
C MET A 1 -2.45 -67.64 16.46
N PRO A 2 -2.67 -66.35 16.15
CA PRO A 2 -1.88 -65.66 15.13
C PRO A 2 -0.86 -64.73 15.82
N SER A 3 0.41 -64.98 15.53
CA SER A 3 1.58 -64.29 16.06
C SER A 3 1.82 -62.94 15.39
N THR A 4 2.11 -61.97 16.23
CA THR A 4 2.65 -60.63 15.99
C THR A 4 4.06 -60.66 15.35
N THR A 5 4.39 -59.62 14.57
CA THR A 5 5.68 -58.86 14.60
C THR A 5 6.54 -58.82 13.31
N LYS A 6 6.57 -57.61 12.71
CA LYS A 6 7.66 -56.84 12.05
C LYS A 6 8.41 -57.39 10.82
N SER A 7 8.36 -56.64 9.72
CA SER A 7 9.56 -56.17 9.01
C SER A 7 9.20 -54.98 8.11
N THR A 8 9.50 -53.77 8.55
CA THR A 8 9.40 -52.54 7.76
C THR A 8 10.64 -52.43 6.88
N GLY A 9 10.49 -52.85 5.61
CA GLY A 9 11.48 -52.63 4.56
C GLY A 9 11.38 -51.20 4.01
N ILE A 10 12.53 -50.53 3.99
CA ILE A 10 12.76 -49.21 3.41
C ILE A 10 12.51 -49.28 1.90
N LEU A 11 11.59 -48.47 1.38
CA LEU A 11 11.49 -48.17 -0.05
C LEU A 11 11.45 -46.65 -0.26
N ALA A 12 12.59 -46.18 -0.76
CA ALA A 12 12.79 -45.12 -1.75
C ALA A 12 12.05 -43.77 -1.56
N MET A 13 12.88 -42.75 -1.34
CA MET A 13 12.64 -41.34 -1.66
C MET A 13 12.06 -41.17 -3.08
N ALA A 14 11.02 -40.34 -3.22
CA ALA A 14 10.97 -39.22 -4.17
C ALA A 14 9.56 -38.62 -4.23
N ALA A 15 9.45 -37.33 -3.91
CA ALA A 15 8.69 -36.30 -4.63
C ALA A 15 8.32 -35.16 -3.65
N ILE A 16 9.32 -34.29 -3.48
CA ILE A 16 9.28 -32.84 -3.30
C ILE A 16 7.90 -32.29 -2.86
N LEU A 17 7.89 -31.76 -1.64
CA LEU A 17 6.85 -30.89 -1.09
C LEU A 17 6.30 -30.00 -2.20
N SER A 18 5.00 -30.11 -2.46
CA SER A 18 4.28 -29.14 -3.28
C SER A 18 4.52 -27.77 -2.67
N ALA A 19 5.51 -27.06 -3.23
CA ALA A 19 5.61 -25.62 -3.15
C ALA A 19 4.35 -25.11 -3.85
N GLY A 20 3.23 -25.12 -3.13
CA GLY A 20 2.22 -24.10 -3.31
C GLY A 20 3.01 -22.81 -3.20
N CYS A 21 3.36 -22.24 -4.35
CA CYS A 21 3.68 -20.84 -4.44
C CYS A 21 2.39 -20.19 -3.96
N TRP A 22 2.30 -19.96 -2.65
CA TRP A 22 1.48 -18.91 -2.12
C TRP A 22 2.02 -17.70 -2.86
N ALA A 23 1.39 -17.36 -3.98
CA ALA A 23 1.44 -16.01 -4.49
C ALA A 23 0.90 -15.20 -3.31
N GLN A 24 1.80 -14.77 -2.44
CA GLN A 24 1.53 -13.66 -1.56
C GLN A 24 1.01 -12.62 -2.52
N THR A 25 -0.28 -12.33 -2.42
CA THR A 25 -0.85 -11.10 -2.91
C THR A 25 -0.09 -10.03 -2.16
N ALA A 26 1.06 -9.64 -2.70
CA ALA A 26 1.76 -8.46 -2.28
C ALA A 26 0.70 -7.38 -2.45
N ALA A 27 0.23 -6.82 -1.34
CA ALA A 27 -0.61 -5.64 -1.40
C ALA A 27 0.10 -4.68 -2.33
N ALA A 28 -0.57 -4.23 -3.39
CA ALA A 28 0.05 -3.31 -4.34
C ALA A 28 0.55 -2.09 -3.55
N GLN A 29 1.84 -1.79 -3.69
CA GLN A 29 2.49 -0.73 -2.93
C GLN A 29 3.21 0.18 -3.91
N ALA A 30 2.61 1.34 -4.15
CA ALA A 30 3.23 2.38 -4.95
C ALA A 30 4.09 3.25 -4.05
N VAL A 31 5.41 3.20 -4.25
CA VAL A 31 6.35 3.99 -3.44
C VAL A 31 7.04 5.02 -4.33
N PHE A 32 6.88 6.28 -3.97
CA PHE A 32 7.60 7.40 -4.56
C PHE A 32 8.62 7.96 -3.56
N GLN A 33 9.84 8.21 -4.04
CA GLN A 33 10.90 8.84 -3.26
C GLN A 33 11.62 9.88 -4.12
N GLY A 34 11.72 11.12 -3.64
CA GLY A 34 12.38 12.18 -4.38
C GLY A 34 12.22 13.56 -3.75
N ALA A 35 12.81 14.59 -4.38
CA ALA A 35 12.61 15.97 -3.95
C ALA A 35 12.53 16.92 -5.15
N GLY A 36 11.55 17.83 -5.14
CA GLY A 36 11.36 18.79 -6.23
C GLY A 36 10.96 18.16 -7.56
N GLN A 37 10.40 16.95 -7.54
CA GLN A 37 10.03 16.20 -8.75
C GLN A 37 8.52 16.20 -8.96
N ALA A 38 8.10 16.04 -10.22
CA ALA A 38 6.72 15.74 -10.56
C ALA A 38 6.64 14.30 -11.09
N SER A 39 5.70 13.50 -10.57
CA SER A 39 5.57 12.11 -10.96
C SER A 39 4.14 11.62 -10.82
N GLU A 40 3.83 10.58 -11.56
CA GLU A 40 2.56 9.89 -11.49
C GLU A 40 2.81 8.44 -11.08
N ILE A 41 2.02 7.94 -10.12
CA ILE A 41 2.10 6.58 -9.61
C ILE A 41 0.70 5.98 -9.57
N ASP A 42 0.60 4.67 -9.75
CA ASP A 42 -0.65 3.93 -9.60
C ASP A 42 -0.52 2.97 -8.42
N CYS A 43 -1.45 3.07 -7.47
CA CYS A 43 -1.46 2.20 -6.29
C CYS A 43 -2.10 0.85 -6.55
N ASP A 44 -2.71 0.61 -7.72
CA ASP A 44 -3.39 -0.63 -8.12
C ASP A 44 -4.33 -1.18 -7.03
N GLY A 45 -5.09 -0.26 -6.41
CA GLY A 45 -6.03 -0.57 -5.32
C GLY A 45 -5.40 -0.82 -3.95
N GLY A 46 -4.07 -0.72 -3.83
CA GLY A 46 -3.33 -0.92 -2.59
C GLY A 46 -2.95 0.39 -1.89
N GLU A 47 -1.69 0.48 -1.47
CA GLU A 47 -1.15 1.59 -0.68
C GLU A 47 -0.22 2.47 -1.50
N ALA A 48 -0.32 3.78 -1.34
CA ALA A 48 0.59 4.76 -1.91
C ALA A 48 1.44 5.40 -0.82
N GLN A 49 2.76 5.37 -0.97
CA GLN A 49 3.72 5.98 -0.05
C GLN A 49 4.55 7.02 -0.81
N ILE A 50 4.54 8.25 -0.32
CA ILE A 50 5.28 9.37 -0.91
C ILE A 50 6.25 9.86 0.15
N ASN A 51 7.54 9.77 -0.13
CA ASN A 51 8.59 10.23 0.78
C ASN A 51 9.43 11.31 0.10
N GLY A 52 9.63 12.43 0.80
CA GLY A 52 10.52 13.50 0.37
C GLY A 52 9.89 14.89 0.47
N ALA A 53 10.36 15.85 -0.33
CA ALA A 53 9.96 17.25 -0.17
C ALA A 53 9.72 17.99 -1.49
N SER A 54 8.78 18.93 -1.47
CA SER A 54 8.43 19.77 -2.63
C SER A 54 8.08 19.00 -3.90
N ASN A 55 7.54 17.79 -3.77
CA ASN A 55 7.14 16.98 -4.91
C ASN A 55 5.71 17.28 -5.35
N THR A 56 5.41 17.07 -6.62
CA THR A 56 4.05 17.11 -7.18
C THR A 56 3.66 15.73 -7.67
N ILE A 57 2.85 15.01 -6.92
CA ILE A 57 2.55 13.60 -7.18
C ILE A 57 1.08 13.39 -7.50
N THR A 58 0.80 12.72 -8.60
CA THR A 58 -0.54 12.22 -8.93
C THR A 58 -0.57 10.72 -8.64
N VAL A 59 -1.53 10.29 -7.81
CA VAL A 59 -1.72 8.91 -7.41
C VAL A 59 -3.05 8.43 -7.97
N ASN A 60 -2.97 7.57 -8.97
CA ASN A 60 -4.15 6.98 -9.61
C ASN A 60 -4.52 5.65 -8.96
N GLY A 61 -5.76 5.23 -9.23
CA GLY A 61 -6.31 3.95 -8.78
C GLY A 61 -7.05 4.08 -7.45
N PRO A 62 -7.87 3.08 -7.07
CA PRO A 62 -8.68 3.14 -5.86
C PRO A 62 -7.83 2.88 -4.60
N CYS A 63 -6.98 3.83 -4.19
CA CYS A 63 -6.03 3.57 -3.10
C CYS A 63 -6.73 3.40 -1.75
N THR A 64 -6.32 2.40 -0.99
CA THR A 64 -6.82 2.11 0.36
C THR A 64 -6.04 2.87 1.43
N LEU A 65 -4.78 3.22 1.16
CA LEU A 65 -3.95 4.04 2.03
C LEU A 65 -3.12 5.03 1.21
N LEU A 66 -3.13 6.29 1.60
CA LEU A 66 -2.13 7.28 1.18
C LEU A 66 -1.28 7.64 2.39
N SER A 67 0.04 7.45 2.31
CA SER A 67 1.01 7.88 3.30
C SER A 67 1.97 8.90 2.69
N VAL A 68 1.96 10.13 3.19
CA VAL A 68 2.86 11.21 2.75
C VAL A 68 3.81 11.56 3.88
N GLN A 69 5.11 11.45 3.64
CA GLN A 69 6.16 11.77 4.60
C GLN A 69 7.10 12.84 4.04
N GLY A 70 7.27 13.92 4.78
CA GLY A 70 8.18 15.02 4.47
C GLY A 70 7.46 16.37 4.38
N ALA A 71 7.93 17.29 3.54
CA ALA A 71 7.49 18.68 3.60
C ALA A 71 7.19 19.32 2.24
N GLY A 72 6.15 20.14 2.18
CA GLY A 72 5.81 20.91 0.98
C GLY A 72 5.34 20.08 -0.22
N ASN A 73 4.97 18.82 -0.05
CA ASN A 73 4.50 17.98 -1.15
C ASN A 73 3.08 18.36 -1.57
N ILE A 74 2.81 18.40 -2.86
CA ILE A 74 1.50 18.56 -3.48
C ILE A 74 1.09 17.20 -4.02
N VAL A 75 0.01 16.63 -3.50
CA VAL A 75 -0.43 15.27 -3.86
C VAL A 75 -1.88 15.30 -4.29
N THR A 76 -2.18 14.70 -5.44
CA THR A 76 -3.54 14.38 -5.87
C THR A 76 -3.72 12.87 -5.80
N VAL A 77 -4.77 12.37 -5.16
CA VAL A 77 -4.99 10.92 -5.01
C VAL A 77 -6.44 10.52 -5.26
N ASP A 78 -6.62 9.40 -5.95
CA ASP A 78 -7.89 8.69 -6.03
C ASP A 78 -7.97 7.65 -4.91
N LEU A 79 -9.08 7.62 -4.19
CA LEU A 79 -9.25 6.78 -3.00
C LEU A 79 -10.41 5.80 -3.16
N ALA A 80 -10.20 4.59 -2.64
CA ALA A 80 -11.24 3.58 -2.49
C ALA A 80 -12.29 3.99 -1.45
N ALA A 81 -13.40 3.26 -1.44
CA ALA A 81 -14.51 3.43 -0.49
C ALA A 81 -14.09 3.27 0.99
N LYS A 82 -13.05 2.47 1.27
CA LYS A 82 -12.47 2.30 2.61
C LYS A 82 -11.01 2.72 2.55
N SER A 83 -10.78 4.01 2.72
CA SER A 83 -9.45 4.61 2.55
C SER A 83 -8.99 5.39 3.77
N THR A 84 -7.67 5.47 3.91
CA THR A 84 -6.99 6.25 4.96
C THR A 84 -5.96 7.18 4.33
N ILE A 85 -5.89 8.42 4.81
CA ILE A 85 -4.87 9.39 4.46
C ILE A 85 -4.04 9.65 5.70
N ARG A 86 -2.73 9.39 5.62
CA ARG A 86 -1.75 9.66 6.66
C ARG A 86 -0.72 10.64 6.14
N VAL A 87 -0.49 11.70 6.92
CA VAL A 87 0.44 12.77 6.55
C VAL A 87 1.37 13.03 7.70
N VAL A 88 2.67 12.98 7.45
CA VAL A 88 3.72 13.21 8.44
C VAL A 88 4.68 14.27 7.90
N GLY A 89 4.86 15.33 8.68
CA GLY A 89 5.74 16.46 8.35
C GLY A 89 4.96 17.77 8.23
N SER A 90 5.40 18.69 7.37
CA SER A 90 4.84 20.05 7.36
C SER A 90 4.59 20.66 5.99
N GLY A 91 3.57 21.50 5.89
CA GLY A 91 3.29 22.26 4.67
C GLY A 91 2.82 21.42 3.47
N ASN A 92 2.41 20.16 3.67
CA ASN A 92 1.94 19.31 2.58
C ASN A 92 0.52 19.70 2.16
N ARG A 93 0.23 19.71 0.86
CA ARG A 93 -1.10 19.95 0.29
C ARG A 93 -1.60 18.69 -0.40
N ILE A 94 -2.65 18.09 0.14
CA ILE A 94 -3.24 16.87 -0.40
C ILE A 94 -4.66 17.15 -0.88
N THR A 95 -4.89 16.83 -2.14
CA THR A 95 -6.20 16.83 -2.79
C THR A 95 -6.60 15.38 -3.02
N TRP A 96 -7.77 14.98 -2.53
CA TRP A 96 -8.22 13.60 -2.68
C TRP A 96 -9.60 13.51 -3.34
N GLN A 97 -9.79 12.45 -4.12
CA GLN A 97 -11.04 12.11 -4.80
C GLN A 97 -11.50 10.74 -4.31
N ALA A 98 -12.81 10.55 -4.21
CA ALA A 98 -13.40 9.27 -3.84
C ALA A 98 -14.83 9.23 -4.36
N PRO A 99 -15.41 8.03 -4.59
CA PRO A 99 -16.82 7.89 -4.95
C PRO A 99 -17.74 8.64 -3.97
N GLU A 100 -18.90 9.09 -4.47
CA GLU A 100 -19.88 9.81 -3.64
C GLU A 100 -20.19 9.04 -2.35
N LYS A 101 -20.28 9.77 -1.24
CA LYS A 101 -20.55 9.28 0.15
C LYS A 101 -19.36 8.66 0.89
N VAL A 102 -18.18 8.58 0.29
CA VAL A 102 -16.98 8.05 1.00
C VAL A 102 -16.32 9.14 1.83
N ARG A 103 -16.02 8.86 3.11
CA ARG A 103 -15.19 9.72 3.96
C ARG A 103 -13.94 8.95 4.40
N PRO A 104 -12.74 9.29 3.89
CA PRO A 104 -11.52 8.63 4.32
C PRO A 104 -11.19 8.97 5.77
N ARG A 105 -10.49 8.07 6.45
CA ARG A 105 -9.88 8.39 7.74
C ARG A 105 -8.67 9.27 7.48
N VAL A 106 -8.61 10.44 8.11
CA VAL A 106 -7.51 11.39 7.91
C VAL A 106 -6.71 11.52 9.19
N SER A 107 -5.39 11.30 9.11
CA SER A 107 -4.44 11.45 10.20
C SER A 107 -3.31 12.36 9.76
N ILE A 108 -3.09 13.44 10.50
CA ILE A 108 -2.07 14.45 10.21
C ILE A 108 -1.15 14.52 11.42
N THR A 109 0.15 14.47 11.18
CA THR A 109 1.20 14.63 12.18
C THR A 109 2.18 15.70 11.70
N GLY A 110 2.30 16.79 12.46
CA GLY A 110 3.11 17.97 12.12
C GLY A 110 2.24 19.21 11.86
N ALA A 111 2.78 20.22 11.16
CA ALA A 111 2.19 21.56 11.06
C ALA A 111 1.88 21.99 9.62
N ASP A 112 0.94 22.91 9.44
CA ASP A 112 0.63 23.55 8.14
C ASP A 112 0.22 22.62 6.99
N ASN A 113 -0.19 21.39 7.29
CA ASN A 113 -0.71 20.46 6.29
C ASN A 113 -2.15 20.83 5.90
N ARG A 114 -2.45 20.83 4.60
CA ARG A 114 -3.77 21.16 4.05
C ARG A 114 -4.31 19.97 3.29
N ILE A 115 -5.43 19.43 3.74
CA ILE A 115 -6.12 18.33 3.09
C ILE A 115 -7.48 18.82 2.61
N ARG A 116 -7.79 18.59 1.34
CA ARG A 116 -9.03 19.01 0.68
C ARG A 116 -9.56 17.87 -0.19
N ARG A 117 -10.88 17.72 -0.26
CA ARG A 117 -11.48 16.92 -1.32
C ARG A 117 -11.39 17.71 -2.62
N ALA A 118 -11.13 17.05 -3.74
CA ALA A 118 -11.30 17.69 -5.04
C ALA A 118 -12.78 18.09 -5.25
N PRO A 119 -13.04 19.16 -6.01
CA PRO A 119 -14.39 19.64 -6.28
C PRO A 119 -15.24 18.61 -7.03
#